data_AF-A0A1V5MK56-F1
#
_entry.id   AF-A0A1V5MK56-F1
#
_cell.length_a   1.000
_cell.length_b   1.000
_cell.length_c   1.000
_cell.angle_alpha   90.00
_cell.angle_beta   90.00
_cell.angle_gamma   90.00
#
_symmetry.space_group_name_H-M   'P 1'
#
loop_
_entity.id
_entity.type
_entity.pdbx_description
1 polymer ?
#
loop_
_entity_poly.entity_id
_entity_poly.type
_entity_poly.pdbx_seq_one_letter_code
_entity_poly.pdbx_strand_id
1 'polypeptide(L)'
;MDYTMGYLLALLLVGVGFLAFILALIVLEVSKPKFVVSLILSLLLVLAGGYYYYVVMQVEKGVANANIIHGLFSPAAPMVEAPVVPEVPATPAR
;
A
#
# COMPACT_ATOMS: atom_id res chain seq x y z
N MET A 1 11.58 3.43 10.24
CA MET A 1 12.11 2.98 8.93
C MET A 1 11.77 4.05 7.93
N ASP A 2 12.74 4.53 7.14
CA ASP A 2 12.45 5.52 6.08
C ASP A 2 11.44 4.95 5.09
N TYR A 3 10.47 5.78 4.68
CA TYR A 3 9.42 5.40 3.73
C TYR A 3 10.01 4.78 2.45
N THR A 4 11.06 5.39 1.91
CA THR A 4 11.79 4.90 0.72
C THR A 4 12.32 3.48 0.91
N MET A 5 12.88 3.17 2.09
CA MET A 5 13.38 1.82 2.38
C MET A 5 12.24 0.82 2.53
N GLY A 6 11.13 1.20 3.15
CA GLY A 6 9.93 0.36 3.24
C GLY A 6 9.35 0.06 1.86
N TYR A 7 9.22 1.07 1.01
CA TYR A 7 8.70 0.94 -0.34
C TYR A 7 9.58 0.04 -1.23
N LEU A 8 10.91 0.25 -1.20
CA LEU A 8 11.86 -0.59 -1.95
C LEU A 8 11.80 -2.05 -1.49
N LEU A 9 11.70 -2.29 -0.18
CA LEU A 9 11.60 -3.64 0.36
C LEU A 9 10.29 -4.32 -0.07
N ALA A 10 9.19 -3.56 -0.13
CA ALA A 10 7.90 -4.05 -0.60
C ALA A 10 7.95 -4.46 -2.08
N LEU A 11 8.52 -3.60 -2.94
CA LEU A 11 8.74 -3.92 -4.35
C LEU A 11 9.64 -5.15 -4.54
N LEU A 12 10.70 -5.25 -3.73
CA LEU A 12 11.60 -6.40 -3.77
C LEU A 12 10.88 -7.70 -3.39
N LEU A 13 10.08 -7.68 -2.33
CA LEU A 13 9.27 -8.84 -1.92
C LEU A 13 8.29 -9.28 -3.02
N VAL A 14 7.59 -8.33 -3.62
CA VAL A 14 6.65 -8.61 -4.72
C VAL A 14 7.38 -9.16 -5.94
N GLY A 15 8.53 -8.57 -6.29
CA GLY A 15 9.37 -9.03 -7.40
C GLY A 15 9.91 -10.45 -7.20
N VAL A 16 10.42 -10.75 -6.00
CA VAL A 16 10.88 -12.11 -5.64
C VAL A 16 9.70 -13.10 -5.62
N GLY A 17 8.51 -12.68 -5.16
CA GLY A 17 7.30 -13.50 -5.22
C GLY A 17 6.92 -13.89 -6.65
N PHE A 18 7.01 -12.95 -7.59
CA PHE A 18 6.80 -13.20 -9.02
C PHE A 18 7.87 -14.12 -9.61
N LEU A 19 9.13 -13.93 -9.23
CA LEU A 19 10.20 -14.82 -9.67
C LEU A 19 9.97 -16.25 -9.17
N ALA A 20 9.60 -16.41 -7.90
CA ALA A 20 9.22 -17.70 -7.32
C ALA A 20 8.02 -18.33 -8.04
N PHE A 21 7.07 -17.54 -8.54
CA PHE A 21 5.96 -18.03 -9.34
C PHE A 21 6.43 -18.64 -10.67
N ILE A 22 7.33 -17.96 -11.38
CA ILE A 22 7.91 -18.46 -12.63
C ILE A 22 8.69 -19.75 -12.37
N LEU A 23 9.49 -19.79 -11.29
CA LEU A 23 10.18 -21.03 -10.89
C LEU A 23 9.19 -22.15 -10.57
N ALA A 24 8.05 -21.84 -9.94
CA ALA A 24 7.01 -22.83 -9.70
C ALA A 24 6.51 -23.41 -11.04
N LEU A 25 6.21 -22.58 -12.03
CA LEU A 25 5.79 -23.07 -13.36
C LEU A 25 6.81 -24.00 -14.02
N ILE A 26 8.11 -23.76 -13.84
CA ILE A 26 9.16 -24.67 -14.33
C ILE A 26 9.15 -26.00 -13.55
N VAL A 27 8.98 -25.93 -12.23
CA VAL A 27 8.92 -27.12 -11.36
C VAL A 27 7.69 -28.00 -11.65
N LEU A 28 6.62 -27.44 -12.24
CA LEU A 28 5.45 -28.20 -12.69
C LEU A 28 5.84 -29.33 -13.66
N GLU A 29 6.78 -29.05 -14.56
CA GLU A 29 7.25 -30.00 -15.56
C GLU A 29 8.14 -31.10 -14.96
N VAL A 30 8.84 -30.78 -13.86
CA VAL A 30 9.71 -31.74 -13.15
C VAL A 30 8.92 -32.62 -12.20
N SER A 31 8.05 -32.02 -11.37
CA SER A 31 7.29 -32.77 -10.36
C SER A 31 6.08 -32.00 -9.83
N LYS A 32 4.90 -32.58 -10.07
CA LYS A 32 3.60 -32.08 -9.57
C LYS A 32 3.54 -31.79 -8.06
N PRO A 33 4.06 -32.64 -7.14
CA PRO A 33 3.96 -32.35 -5.72
C PRO A 33 4.84 -31.16 -5.29
N LYS A 34 6.05 -31.01 -5.88
CA LYS A 34 6.93 -29.89 -5.55
C LYS A 34 6.41 -28.57 -6.14
N PHE A 35 5.70 -28.64 -7.26
CA PHE A 35 5.00 -27.49 -7.84
C PHE A 35 3.97 -26.91 -6.89
N VAL A 36 3.12 -27.74 -6.28
CA VAL A 36 2.09 -27.24 -5.36
C VAL A 36 2.73 -26.50 -4.18
N VAL A 37 3.83 -27.04 -3.65
CA VAL A 37 4.57 -26.39 -2.56
C VAL A 37 5.17 -25.05 -2.99
N SER A 38 5.83 -24.99 -4.16
CA SER A 38 6.43 -23.75 -4.65
C SER A 38 5.39 -22.70 -5.04
N LEU A 39 4.24 -23.12 -5.58
CA LEU A 39 3.12 -22.24 -5.89
C LEU A 39 2.53 -21.61 -4.62
N ILE A 40 2.28 -22.40 -3.58
CA ILE A 40 1.78 -21.87 -2.29
C ILE A 40 2.78 -20.88 -1.71
N LEU A 41 4.07 -21.20 -1.74
CA LEU A 41 5.11 -20.35 -1.18
C LEU A 41 5.24 -19.02 -1.94
N SER A 42 5.16 -19.05 -3.28
CA SER A 42 5.13 -17.84 -4.12
C SER A 42 3.90 -16.98 -3.80
N LEU A 43 2.72 -17.59 -3.68
CA LEU A 43 1.48 -16.87 -3.39
C LEU A 43 1.56 -16.17 -2.02
N LEU A 44 2.09 -16.87 -1.00
CA LEU A 44 2.32 -16.27 0.32
C LEU A 44 3.31 -15.10 0.26
N LEU A 45 4.38 -15.21 -0.53
CA LEU A 45 5.34 -14.11 -0.71
C LEU A 45 4.71 -12.89 -1.35
N VAL A 46 3.91 -13.08 -2.42
CA VAL A 46 3.23 -11.98 -3.11
C VAL A 46 2.21 -11.32 -2.18
N LEU A 47 1.43 -12.11 -1.44
CA LEU A 47 0.48 -11.59 -0.46
C LEU A 47 1.16 -10.82 0.68
N ALA A 48 2.27 -11.35 1.21
CA ALA A 48 3.05 -10.69 2.25
C ALA A 48 3.67 -9.39 1.74
N GLY A 49 4.23 -9.39 0.53
CA GLY A 49 4.77 -8.19 -0.11
C GLY A 49 3.70 -7.12 -0.35
N GLY A 50 2.52 -7.53 -0.85
CA GLY A 50 1.38 -6.63 -1.05
C GLY A 50 0.83 -6.07 0.27
N TYR A 51 0.75 -6.89 1.32
CA TYR A 51 0.35 -6.43 2.65
C TYR A 51 1.35 -5.42 3.22
N TYR A 52 2.65 -5.72 3.11
CA TYR A 52 3.70 -4.82 3.57
C TYR A 52 3.68 -3.49 2.80
N TYR A 53 3.50 -3.54 1.47
CA TYR A 53 3.29 -2.35 0.64
C TYR A 53 2.13 -1.49 1.13
N TYR A 54 0.98 -2.13 1.40
CA TYR A 54 -0.21 -1.44 1.90
C TYR A 54 0.07 -0.74 3.24
N VAL A 55 0.70 -1.43 4.19
CA VAL A 55 1.04 -0.84 5.51
C VAL A 55 1.97 0.36 5.35
N VAL A 56 3.02 0.25 4.53
CA VAL A 56 3.94 1.36 4.26
C VAL A 56 3.21 2.56 3.65
N MET A 57 2.27 2.33 2.73
CA MET A 57 1.47 3.39 2.12
C MET A 57 0.52 4.09 3.11
N GLN A 58 0.00 3.36 4.11
CA GLN A 58 -0.86 3.92 5.15
C GLN A 58 -0.06 4.79 6.14
N VAL A 59 1.18 4.40 6.42
CA VAL A 59 2.12 5.19 7.24
C VAL A 59 2.48 6.51 6.55
N GLU A 60 2.70 6.51 5.23
CA GLU A 60 2.95 7.73 4.44
C GLU A 60 1.77 8.71 4.50
N LYS A 61 0.54 8.19 4.43
CA LYS A 61 -0.69 9.00 4.47
C LYS A 61 -1.01 9.56 5.86
N GLY A 62 -0.13 9.36 6.86
CA GLY A 62 -0.33 9.84 8.23
C GLY A 62 -1.46 9.13 8.97
N VAL A 63 -1.95 7.99 8.45
CA VAL A 63 -2.96 7.17 9.11
C VAL A 63 -2.25 6.33 10.16
N ALA A 64 -2.09 6.88 11.36
CA ALA A 64 -1.42 6.26 12.50
C ALA A 64 -2.07 4.94 12.97
N ASN A 65 -3.21 4.54 12.40
CA ASN A 65 -3.93 3.32 12.75
C ASN A 65 -4.29 2.54 11.48
N ALA A 66 -3.38 1.68 11.03
CA ALA A 66 -3.56 0.79 9.87
C ALA A 66 -4.57 -0.36 10.12
N ASN A 67 -5.52 -0.16 11.02
CA ASN A 67 -6.55 -1.14 11.33
C ASN A 67 -7.74 -0.92 10.37
N ILE A 68 -7.85 -1.80 9.36
CA ILE A 68 -8.85 -1.74 8.27
C ILE A 68 -10.28 -1.64 8.81
N ILE A 69 -10.53 -2.20 10.00
CA ILE A 69 -11.85 -2.19 10.66
C ILE A 69 -12.26 -0.78 11.07
N HIS A 70 -11.34 0.08 11.51
CA HIS A 70 -11.69 1.43 11.97
C HIS A 70 -11.96 2.41 10.82
N GLY A 71 -11.38 2.15 9.63
CA GLY A 71 -11.57 2.97 8.43
C GLY A 71 -12.96 2.82 7.79
N LEU A 72 -13.64 1.69 8.00
CA LEU A 72 -15.00 1.46 7.52
C LEU A 72 -16.08 2.17 8.36
N PHE A 73 -15.74 2.55 9.61
CA PHE A 73 -16.66 3.20 10.56
C PHE A 73 -16.29 4.65 10.87
N SER A 74 -15.30 5.23 10.19
CA SER A 74 -15.00 6.65 10.34
C SER A 74 -16.11 7.46 9.66
N PRO A 75 -16.96 8.20 10.40
CA PRO A 75 -17.90 9.11 9.76
C PRO A 75 -17.07 10.14 8.99
N ALA A 76 -17.43 10.36 7.72
CA ALA A 76 -16.83 11.38 6.89
C ALA A 76 -16.65 12.67 7.70
N ALA A 77 -15.41 13.12 7.88
CA ALA A 77 -15.14 14.38 8.55
C ALA A 77 -15.94 15.47 7.81
N PRO A 78 -16.72 16.31 8.51
CA PRO A 78 -17.47 17.37 7.86
C PRO A 78 -16.47 18.28 7.16
N MET A 79 -16.77 18.60 5.90
CA MET A 79 -16.01 19.59 5.14
C MET A 79 -16.10 20.91 5.88
N VAL A 80 -15.02 21.30 6.56
CA VAL A 80 -14.88 22.62 7.15
C VAL A 80 -14.77 23.59 5.99
N GLU A 81 -15.90 24.20 5.63
CA GLU A 81 -15.98 25.32 4.70
C GLU A 81 -15.04 26.42 5.22
N ALA A 82 -14.03 26.76 4.43
CA ALA A 82 -13.06 27.78 4.81
C ALA A 82 -13.80 29.11 5.05
N PRO A 83 -13.47 29.87 6.11
CA PRO A 83 -14.14 31.14 6.36
C PRO A 83 -13.85 32.10 5.22
N VAL A 84 -14.92 32.56 4.55
CA VAL A 84 -14.87 33.61 3.53
C VAL A 84 -14.34 34.88 4.21
N VAL A 85 -13.07 35.21 3.94
CA VAL A 85 -12.48 36.48 4.33
C VAL A 85 -13.16 37.57 3.50
N PRO A 86 -13.78 38.60 4.11
CA PRO A 86 -14.33 39.71 3.34
C PRO A 86 -13.19 40.46 2.64
N GLU A 87 -13.19 40.51 1.31
CA GLU A 87 -12.32 41.42 0.55
C GLU A 87 -12.66 42.87 0.94
N VAL A 88 -11.71 43.56 1.55
CA VAL A 88 -11.78 45.00 1.81
C VAL A 88 -11.63 45.72 0.47
N PRO A 89 -12.61 46.53 0.02
CA PRO A 89 -12.50 47.24 -1.24
C PRO A 89 -11.38 48.28 -1.16
N ALA A 90 -10.49 48.25 -2.15
CA ALA A 90 -9.40 49.20 -2.30
C ALA A 90 -9.95 50.63 -2.34
N THR A 91 -9.51 51.47 -1.40
CA THR A 91 -9.82 52.90 -1.40
C THR A 91 -9.08 53.55 -2.57
N PRO A 92 -9.75 54.25 -3.51
CA PRO A 92 -9.05 54.97 -4.55
C PRO A 92 -8.33 56.17 -3.91
N ALA A 93 -7.00 56.19 -4.02
CA ALA A 93 -6.19 57.33 -3.62
C ALA A 93 -6.60 58.56 -4.45
N ARG A 94 -6.87 59.66 -3.76
CA ARG A 94 -7.16 60.98 -4.35
C ARG A 94 -5.88 61.72 -4.67
#